data_AF-A0A6S7H5Z6-F1
#
_entry.id   AF-A0A6S7H5Z6-F1
#
_cell.length_a   1.000
_cell.length_b   1.000
_cell.length_c   1.000
_cell.angle_alpha   90.00
_cell.angle_beta   90.00
_cell.angle_gamma   90.00
#
_symmetry.space_group_name_H-M   'P 1'
#
loop_
_entity.id
_entity.type
_entity.pdbx_description
1 polymer ?
#
loop_
_entity_poly.entity_id
_entity_poly.type
_entity_poly.pdbx_seq_one_letter_code
_entity_poly.pdbx_strand_id
1 'polypeptide(L)'
;MLVVFLVTFLIIANPLTSLLVFLCVVFTVVNVAGLMYYWNLTIDVVSTIVLVIGVGLSVDYASHVGHSFLVQTGNSTERTTKALRYIGPAVWNGGFSTFLAIVLLPSSESYIFITFFKLLFSVLSGVVIFGLFHGLAFLPIILSILCPSPYKSAMESTSTWQETKAGTRHTAKVTSLQVKPSETMNEDINSNNNE
;
A
#
# COMPACT_ATOMS: atom_id res chain seq x y z
N MET A 1 11.68 15.52 12.66
CA MET A 1 10.36 16.05 12.27
C MET A 1 10.44 17.03 11.11
N LEU A 2 11.28 18.07 11.16
CA LEU A 2 11.47 19.00 10.02
C LEU A 2 11.87 18.30 8.72
N VAL A 3 12.83 17.36 8.77
CA VAL A 3 13.25 16.58 7.59
C VAL A 3 12.11 15.72 7.06
N VAL A 4 11.33 15.07 7.94
CA VAL A 4 10.16 14.26 7.56
C VAL A 4 9.12 15.14 6.87
N PHE A 5 8.84 16.32 7.40
CA PHE A 5 7.93 17.29 6.77
C PHE A 5 8.43 17.70 5.38
N LEU A 6 9.72 18.04 5.23
CA LEU A 6 10.32 18.40 3.94
C LEU A 6 10.25 17.27 2.90
N VAL A 7 10.60 16.04 3.30
CA VAL A 7 10.57 14.87 2.39
C VAL A 7 9.13 14.52 1.99
N THR A 8 8.20 14.56 2.93
CA THR A 8 6.77 14.29 2.65
C THR A 8 6.14 15.40 1.79
N PHE A 9 6.59 16.65 1.94
CA PHE A 9 6.20 17.78 1.11
C PHE A 9 6.72 17.62 -0.32
N LEU A 10 7.98 17.19 -0.47
CA LEU A 10 8.64 16.95 -1.75
C LEU A 10 7.98 15.80 -2.54
N ILE A 11 7.66 14.69 -1.88
CA ILE A 11 7.14 13.47 -2.52
C ILE A 11 5.72 13.65 -3.10
N ILE A 12 4.84 14.39 -2.40
CA ILE A 12 3.40 14.36 -2.68
C ILE A 12 2.92 15.53 -3.55
N ALA A 13 3.72 16.60 -3.72
CA ALA A 13 3.44 17.79 -4.54
C ALA A 13 2.07 18.48 -4.31
N ASN A 14 1.24 17.97 -3.40
CA ASN A 14 -0.04 18.49 -2.97
C ASN A 14 0.04 18.83 -1.46
N PRO A 15 -0.07 20.11 -1.08
CA PRO A 15 0.15 20.56 0.29
C PRO A 15 -0.84 19.94 1.29
N LEU A 16 -2.06 19.62 0.86
CA LEU A 16 -3.11 19.09 1.74
C LEU A 16 -2.83 17.64 2.13
N THR A 17 -2.50 16.78 1.16
CA THR A 17 -2.15 15.38 1.41
C THR A 17 -0.88 15.28 2.27
N SER A 18 0.11 16.14 2.02
CA SER A 18 1.35 16.17 2.80
C SER A 18 1.10 16.56 4.27
N LEU A 19 0.24 17.56 4.51
CA LEU A 19 -0.13 17.99 5.86
C LEU A 19 -0.89 16.89 6.62
N LEU A 20 -1.75 16.14 5.95
CA LEU A 20 -2.48 15.00 6.55
C LEU A 20 -1.54 13.84 6.92
N VAL A 21 -0.60 13.50 6.05
CA VAL A 21 0.43 12.47 6.35
C VAL A 21 1.28 12.93 7.53
N PHE A 22 1.69 14.19 7.56
CA PHE A 22 2.45 14.75 8.68
C PHE A 22 1.66 14.69 10.00
N LEU A 23 0.38 15.08 9.99
CA LEU A 23 -0.48 15.01 11.17
C LEU A 23 -0.64 13.58 11.67
N CYS A 24 -0.82 12.62 10.76
CA CYS A 24 -0.86 11.19 11.07
C CYS A 24 0.43 10.74 11.79
N VAL A 25 1.60 11.15 11.31
CA VAL A 25 2.90 10.82 11.91
C VAL A 25 3.07 11.45 13.29
N VAL A 26 2.62 12.69 13.47
CA VAL A 26 2.64 13.34 14.79
C VAL A 26 1.77 12.57 15.78
N PHE A 27 0.57 12.16 15.36
CA PHE A 27 -0.30 11.33 16.21
C PHE A 27 0.32 9.98 16.56
N THR A 28 0.98 9.30 15.62
CA THR A 28 1.63 8.01 15.94
C THR A 28 2.77 8.19 16.93
N VAL A 29 3.59 9.24 16.79
CA VAL A 29 4.65 9.56 17.76
C VAL A 29 4.07 9.84 19.15
N VAL A 30 3.01 10.63 19.25
CA VAL A 30 2.37 10.94 20.54
C VAL A 30 1.80 9.68 21.19
N ASN A 31 1.11 8.82 20.43
CA ASN A 31 0.57 7.56 20.95
C ASN A 31 1.67 6.62 21.44
N VAL A 32 2.77 6.50 20.71
CA VAL A 32 3.90 5.64 21.09
C VAL A 32 4.64 6.22 22.31
N ALA A 33 4.86 7.53 22.36
CA ALA A 33 5.42 8.19 23.53
C ALA A 33 4.54 8.00 24.78
N GLY A 34 3.21 8.08 24.63
CA GLY A 34 2.25 7.76 25.68
C GLY A 34 2.31 6.31 26.13
N LEU A 35 2.47 5.36 25.19
CA LEU A 35 2.65 3.95 25.51
C LEU A 35 3.96 3.69 26.27
N MET A 36 5.06 4.34 25.87
CA MET A 36 6.35 4.27 26.55
C MET A 36 6.24 4.77 28.00
N TYR A 37 5.50 5.85 28.22
CA TYR A 37 5.24 6.38 29.55
C TYR A 37 4.41 5.40 30.39
N TYR A 38 3.32 4.86 29.83
CA TYR A 38 2.46 3.90 30.55
C TYR A 38 3.20 2.61 30.93
N TRP A 39 4.13 2.15 30.08
CA TRP A 39 4.93 0.96 30.32
C TRP A 39 6.17 1.22 31.20
N ASN A 40 6.33 2.43 31.74
CA ASN A 40 7.47 2.85 32.56
C ASN A 40 8.84 2.53 31.90
N LEU A 41 8.97 2.76 30.60
CA LEU A 41 10.25 2.60 29.92
C LEU A 41 11.11 3.85 30.08
N THR A 42 12.38 3.63 30.40
CA THR A 42 13.41 4.66 30.38
C THR A 42 13.70 5.09 28.95
N ILE A 43 13.71 6.40 28.70
CA ILE A 43 14.16 6.96 27.44
C ILE A 43 15.68 6.95 27.44
N ASP A 44 16.24 6.09 26.60
CA ASP A 44 17.67 5.92 26.38
C ASP A 44 17.99 6.18 24.89
N VAL A 45 19.28 6.34 24.57
CA VAL A 45 19.74 6.53 23.18
C VAL A 45 19.24 5.38 22.31
N VAL A 46 19.28 4.15 22.83
CA VAL A 46 18.78 2.96 22.13
C VAL A 46 17.29 3.04 21.81
N SER A 47 16.44 3.38 22.80
CA SER A 47 14.99 3.44 22.55
C SER A 47 14.62 4.59 21.61
N THR A 48 15.39 5.67 21.64
CA THR A 48 15.23 6.79 20.69
C THR A 48 15.55 6.36 19.25
N ILE A 49 16.61 5.57 19.04
CA ILE A 49 16.95 5.04 17.70
C ILE A 49 15.83 4.13 17.18
N VAL A 50 15.37 3.20 18.02
CA VAL A 50 14.28 2.26 17.69
C VAL A 50 12.98 3.01 17.38
N LEU A 51 12.68 4.06 18.15
CA LEU A 51 11.54 4.93 17.90
C LEU A 51 11.63 5.62 16.53
N VAL A 52 12.80 6.16 16.18
CA VAL A 52 13.02 6.81 14.87
C VAL A 52 12.86 5.82 13.71
N ILE A 53 13.39 4.60 13.85
CA ILE A 53 13.21 3.52 12.86
C ILE A 53 11.72 3.21 12.69
N GLY A 54 11.00 3.05 13.80
CA GLY A 54 9.55 2.84 13.77
C GLY A 54 8.81 3.98 13.06
N VAL A 55 9.15 5.24 13.36
CA VAL A 55 8.54 6.40 12.68
C VAL A 55 8.78 6.34 11.17
N GLY A 56 9.97 5.95 10.73
CA GLY A 56 10.27 5.71 9.32
C GLY A 56 9.33 4.70 8.68
N LEU A 57 9.11 3.56 9.34
CA LEU A 57 8.15 2.54 8.88
C LEU A 57 6.71 3.08 8.82
N SER A 58 6.28 3.85 9.82
CA SER A 58 4.95 4.47 9.81
C SER A 58 4.77 5.48 8.67
N VAL A 59 5.80 6.26 8.35
CA VAL A 59 5.79 7.20 7.21
C VAL A 59 5.72 6.43 5.89
N ASP A 60 6.46 5.33 5.77
CA ASP A 60 6.45 4.47 4.59
C ASP A 60 5.04 3.94 4.30
N TYR A 61 4.37 3.37 5.31
CA TYR A 61 2.99 2.88 5.21
C TYR A 61 2.03 3.97 4.73
N ALA A 62 2.11 5.16 5.34
CA ALA A 62 1.27 6.30 4.99
C ALA A 62 1.55 6.83 3.58
N SER A 63 2.81 6.87 3.16
CA SER A 63 3.22 7.36 1.85
C SER A 63 2.78 6.42 0.71
N HIS A 64 2.91 5.10 0.90
CA HIS A 64 2.46 4.11 -0.08
C HIS A 64 0.94 4.15 -0.28
N VAL A 65 0.17 4.27 0.81
CA VAL A 65 -1.30 4.39 0.75
C VAL A 65 -1.71 5.73 0.12
N GLY A 66 -1.09 6.83 0.55
CA GLY A 66 -1.37 8.17 0.02
C GLY A 66 -1.03 8.32 -1.46
N HIS A 67 0.12 7.79 -1.89
CA HIS A 67 0.51 7.78 -3.29
C HIS A 67 -0.42 6.91 -4.14
N SER A 68 -0.76 5.70 -3.68
CA SER A 68 -1.73 4.84 -4.36
C SER A 68 -3.08 5.54 -4.53
N PHE A 69 -3.57 6.26 -3.52
CA PHE A 69 -4.79 7.07 -3.62
C PHE A 69 -4.70 8.18 -4.69
N LEU A 70 -3.54 8.82 -4.82
CA LEU A 70 -3.32 9.87 -5.83
C LEU A 70 -3.29 9.31 -7.26
N VAL A 71 -2.78 8.10 -7.45
CA VAL A 71 -2.69 7.44 -8.77
C VAL A 71 -4.05 6.89 -9.24
N GLN A 72 -4.91 6.45 -8.32
CA GLN A 72 -6.21 5.86 -8.69
C GLN A 72 -7.22 6.91 -9.18
N THR A 73 -8.05 6.54 -10.15
CA THR A 73 -9.08 7.41 -10.77
C THR A 73 -10.51 7.00 -10.37
N GLY A 74 -11.43 7.96 -10.26
CA GLY A 74 -12.84 7.71 -9.94
C GLY A 74 -13.41 8.61 -8.84
N ASN A 75 -14.56 8.22 -8.27
CA ASN A 75 -15.15 8.90 -7.11
C ASN A 75 -14.28 8.70 -5.86
N SER A 76 -14.28 9.64 -4.90
CA SER A 76 -13.32 9.63 -3.77
C SER A 76 -13.36 8.33 -2.96
N THR A 77 -14.56 7.83 -2.63
CA THR A 77 -14.73 6.56 -1.90
C THR A 77 -14.26 5.35 -2.71
N GLU A 78 -14.47 5.38 -4.03
CA GLU A 78 -14.09 4.28 -4.93
C GLU A 78 -12.58 4.25 -5.13
N ARG A 79 -11.94 5.43 -5.26
CA ARG A 79 -10.49 5.59 -5.32
C ARG A 79 -9.82 5.07 -4.06
N THR A 80 -10.33 5.46 -2.88
CA THR A 80 -9.84 4.96 -1.59
C THR A 80 -9.95 3.44 -1.50
N THR A 81 -11.10 2.89 -1.89
CA THR A 81 -11.34 1.44 -1.84
C THR A 81 -10.40 0.68 -2.78
N LYS A 82 -10.20 1.18 -4.01
CA LYS A 82 -9.28 0.58 -5.00
C LYS A 82 -7.83 0.68 -4.54
N ALA A 83 -7.42 1.83 -4.03
CA ALA A 83 -6.07 2.05 -3.51
C ALA A 83 -5.77 1.08 -2.36
N LEU A 84 -6.68 0.97 -1.38
CA LEU A 84 -6.52 0.07 -0.23
C LEU A 84 -6.56 -1.40 -0.64
N ARG A 85 -7.41 -1.80 -1.59
CA ARG A 85 -7.41 -3.19 -2.11
C ARG A 85 -6.11 -3.56 -2.80
N TYR A 86 -5.47 -2.62 -3.48
CA TYR A 86 -4.23 -2.87 -4.21
C TYR A 86 -3.00 -2.87 -3.29
N ILE A 87 -2.84 -1.83 -2.45
CA ILE A 87 -1.63 -1.65 -1.64
C ILE A 87 -1.77 -2.16 -0.20
N GLY A 88 -3.00 -2.20 0.34
CA GLY A 88 -3.27 -2.55 1.73
C GLY A 88 -2.72 -3.92 2.14
N PRO A 89 -2.94 -5.00 1.35
CA PRO A 89 -2.35 -6.31 1.67
C PRO A 89 -0.82 -6.29 1.70
N ALA A 90 -0.17 -5.54 0.81
CA ALA A 90 1.29 -5.44 0.79
C ALA A 90 1.83 -4.75 2.05
N VAL A 91 1.22 -3.63 2.44
CA VAL A 91 1.62 -2.89 3.65
C VAL A 91 1.30 -3.68 4.92
N TRP A 92 0.15 -4.35 4.96
CA TRP A 92 -0.23 -5.21 6.10
C TRP A 92 0.78 -6.34 6.30
N ASN A 93 1.16 -7.04 5.22
CA ASN A 93 2.17 -8.09 5.30
C ASN A 93 3.56 -7.53 5.69
N GLY A 94 3.93 -6.33 5.24
CA GLY A 94 5.19 -5.68 5.63
C GLY A 94 5.23 -5.27 7.11
N GLY A 95 4.13 -4.77 7.65
CA GLY A 95 4.02 -4.51 9.09
C GLY A 95 4.00 -5.80 9.91
N PHE A 96 3.28 -6.83 9.43
CA PHE A 96 3.20 -8.12 10.10
C PHE A 96 4.55 -8.85 10.14
N SER A 97 5.35 -8.79 9.07
CA SER A 97 6.70 -9.38 9.07
C SER A 97 7.63 -8.69 10.05
N THR A 98 7.52 -7.36 10.20
CA THR A 98 8.27 -6.59 11.20
C THR A 98 7.84 -6.99 12.62
N PHE A 99 6.53 -7.12 12.86
CA PHE A 99 6.01 -7.61 14.13
C PHE A 99 6.57 -9.01 14.47
N LEU A 100 6.55 -9.93 13.51
CA LEU A 100 7.06 -11.28 13.70
C LEU A 100 8.57 -11.30 13.94
N ALA A 101 9.34 -10.45 13.24
CA ALA A 101 10.77 -10.30 13.45
C ALA A 101 11.08 -9.85 14.89
N ILE A 102 10.32 -8.90 15.43
CA ILE A 102 10.45 -8.46 16.82
C ILE A 102 10.15 -9.62 17.77
N VAL A 103 9.09 -10.39 17.53
CA VAL A 103 8.72 -11.53 18.39
C VAL A 103 9.74 -12.67 18.36
N LEU A 104 10.47 -12.84 17.24
CA LEU A 104 11.51 -13.87 17.06
C LEU A 104 12.90 -13.47 17.56
N LEU A 105 13.09 -12.21 17.96
CA LEU A 105 14.36 -11.72 18.53
C LEU A 105 14.76 -12.21 19.94
N PRO A 106 13.91 -12.84 20.80
CA PRO A 106 14.35 -13.24 22.13
C PRO A 106 15.14 -14.54 22.03
N SER A 107 16.47 -14.45 22.01
CA SER A 107 17.37 -15.61 21.98
C SER A 107 18.59 -15.46 22.90
N SER A 108 18.41 -14.80 24.06
CA SER A 108 19.51 -14.65 25.03
C SER A 108 19.03 -14.53 26.47
N GLU A 109 19.73 -15.24 27.36
CA GLU A 109 19.50 -15.30 28.82
C GLU A 109 20.04 -14.06 29.58
N SER A 110 20.73 -13.14 28.89
CA SER A 110 21.35 -11.98 29.54
C SER A 110 20.34 -10.89 29.92
N TYR A 111 20.48 -10.31 31.13
CA TYR A 111 19.61 -9.23 31.64
C TYR A 111 19.51 -8.01 30.70
N ILE A 112 20.64 -7.65 30.06
CA ILE A 112 20.72 -6.58 29.07
C ILE A 112 19.88 -6.91 27.83
N PHE A 113 19.92 -8.15 27.37
CA PHE A 113 19.12 -8.63 26.23
C PHE A 113 17.62 -8.63 26.54
N ILE A 114 17.21 -9.03 27.74
CA ILE A 114 15.79 -9.01 28.15
C ILE A 114 15.26 -7.58 28.20
N THR A 115 16.03 -6.65 28.77
CA THR A 115 15.65 -5.23 28.85
C THR A 115 15.58 -4.60 27.45
N PHE A 116 16.55 -4.89 26.59
CA PHE A 116 16.59 -4.45 25.20
C PHE A 116 15.44 -5.01 24.36
N PHE A 117 15.13 -6.30 24.52
CA PHE A 117 13.99 -6.94 23.88
C PHE A 117 12.68 -6.31 24.33
N LYS A 118 12.50 -6.04 25.63
CA LYS A 118 11.31 -5.36 26.15
C LYS A 118 11.16 -3.95 25.58
N LEU A 119 12.27 -3.23 25.41
CA LEU A 119 12.30 -1.91 24.73
C LEU A 119 11.86 -2.05 23.26
N LEU A 120 12.48 -2.96 22.50
CA LEU A 120 12.15 -3.21 21.10
C LEU A 120 10.70 -3.65 20.92
N PHE A 121 10.24 -4.60 21.73
CA PHE A 121 8.88 -5.11 21.68
C PHE A 121 7.87 -4.02 21.98
N SER A 122 8.02 -3.26 23.07
CA SER A 122 7.06 -2.22 23.43
C SER A 122 7.01 -1.10 22.39
N VAL A 123 8.17 -0.54 22.02
CA VAL A 123 8.24 0.61 21.11
C VAL A 123 7.85 0.18 19.69
N LEU A 124 8.47 -0.85 19.14
CA LEU A 124 8.31 -1.21 17.73
C LEU A 124 6.96 -1.90 17.47
N SER A 125 6.43 -2.70 18.40
CA SER A 125 5.04 -3.21 18.31
C SER A 125 4.02 -2.08 18.39
N GLY A 126 4.22 -1.12 19.32
CA GLY A 126 3.38 0.07 19.40
C GLY A 126 3.36 0.84 18.08
N VAL A 127 4.53 1.07 17.48
CA VAL A 127 4.62 1.76 16.18
C VAL A 127 3.99 0.94 15.05
N VAL A 128 4.17 -0.38 14.99
CA VAL A 128 3.53 -1.20 13.95
C VAL A 128 2.01 -1.14 14.08
N ILE A 129 1.46 -1.30 15.29
CA ILE A 129 0.01 -1.30 15.51
C ILE A 129 -0.58 0.09 15.24
N PHE A 130 -0.07 1.12 15.90
CA PHE A 130 -0.58 2.48 15.74
C PHE A 130 -0.27 3.05 14.35
N GLY A 131 0.90 2.75 13.80
CA GLY A 131 1.33 3.18 12.47
C GLY A 131 0.52 2.52 11.36
N LEU A 132 0.24 1.21 11.44
CA LEU A 132 -0.68 0.56 10.50
C LEU A 132 -2.10 1.10 10.66
N PHE A 133 -2.60 1.27 11.88
CA PHE A 133 -3.95 1.79 12.10
C PHE A 133 -4.11 3.21 11.52
N HIS A 134 -3.18 4.12 11.84
CA HIS A 134 -3.26 5.49 11.34
C HIS A 134 -2.93 5.57 9.84
N GLY A 135 -1.99 4.76 9.34
CA GLY A 135 -1.58 4.73 7.94
C GLY A 135 -2.58 4.06 6.99
N LEU A 136 -3.24 2.97 7.39
CA LEU A 136 -4.20 2.21 6.56
C LEU A 136 -5.66 2.57 6.80
N ALA A 137 -6.04 3.07 7.98
CA ALA A 137 -7.44 3.40 8.26
C ALA A 137 -7.65 4.92 8.31
N PHE A 138 -6.96 5.61 9.21
CA PHE A 138 -7.18 7.05 9.44
C PHE A 138 -6.88 7.90 8.20
N LEU A 139 -5.73 7.66 7.57
CA LEU A 139 -5.27 8.41 6.40
C LEU A 139 -6.21 8.28 5.18
N PRO A 140 -6.62 7.08 4.71
CA PRO A 140 -7.54 6.96 3.57
C PRO A 140 -8.95 7.50 3.85
N ILE A 141 -9.44 7.42 5.10
CA ILE A 141 -10.75 7.98 5.48
C ILE A 141 -10.71 9.50 5.37
N ILE A 142 -9.67 10.13 5.91
CA ILE A 142 -9.55 11.59 5.89
C ILE A 142 -9.27 12.10 4.47
N LEU A 143 -8.47 11.38 3.69
CA LEU A 143 -8.28 11.69 2.27
C LEU A 143 -9.59 11.57 1.48
N SER A 144 -10.46 10.61 1.81
CA SER A 144 -11.76 10.48 1.16
C SER A 144 -12.70 11.67 1.45
N ILE A 145 -12.58 12.29 2.63
CA ILE A 145 -13.43 13.41 3.04
C ILE A 145 -12.87 14.75 2.53
N LEU A 146 -11.56 14.98 2.68
CA LEU A 146 -10.91 16.24 2.30
C LEU A 146 -10.55 16.33 0.81
N CYS A 147 -10.52 15.23 0.07
CA CYS A 147 -10.24 15.22 -1.38
C CYS A 147 -11.50 14.82 -2.19
N PRO A 148 -12.57 15.63 -2.20
CA PRO A 148 -13.76 15.38 -3.01
C PRO A 148 -13.61 15.77 -4.49
N SER A 149 -12.49 16.41 -4.91
CA SER A 149 -12.32 16.82 -6.31
C SER A 149 -11.35 15.90 -7.07
N PRO A 150 -11.76 15.35 -8.24
CA PRO A 150 -10.84 14.66 -9.14
C PRO A 150 -9.74 15.61 -9.60
N TYR A 151 -8.49 15.14 -9.61
CA TYR A 151 -7.41 15.83 -10.32
C TYR A 151 -7.66 15.70 -11.83
N LYS A 152 -7.61 16.81 -12.59
CA LYS A 152 -7.94 16.84 -14.03
C LYS A 152 -7.15 15.80 -14.86
N SER A 153 -5.96 15.40 -14.43
CA SER A 153 -5.12 14.40 -15.15
C SER A 153 -5.67 12.96 -15.10
N ALA A 154 -6.63 12.66 -14.23
CA ALA A 154 -7.36 11.40 -14.26
C ALA A 154 -8.28 11.28 -15.51
N MET A 155 -8.71 12.40 -16.08
CA MET A 155 -9.53 12.40 -17.29
C MET A 155 -8.70 12.03 -18.53
N GLU A 156 -7.44 12.47 -18.60
CA GLU A 156 -6.56 12.24 -19.76
C GLU A 156 -6.03 10.80 -19.84
N SER A 157 -5.66 10.19 -18.71
CA SER A 157 -5.27 8.77 -18.68
C SER A 157 -6.46 7.81 -18.92
N THR A 158 -7.66 8.21 -18.50
CA THR A 158 -8.88 7.41 -18.69
C THR A 158 -9.32 7.39 -20.16
N SER A 159 -9.16 8.49 -20.90
CA SER A 159 -9.38 8.48 -22.36
C SER A 159 -8.45 7.50 -23.07
N THR A 160 -7.16 7.46 -22.70
CA THR A 160 -6.17 6.59 -23.34
C THR A 160 -6.43 5.10 -23.07
N TRP A 161 -6.79 4.72 -21.83
CA TRP A 161 -7.11 3.32 -21.51
C TRP A 161 -8.46 2.86 -22.06
N GLN A 162 -9.44 3.77 -22.21
CA GLN A 162 -10.72 3.45 -22.85
C GLN A 162 -10.57 3.29 -24.37
N GLU A 163 -9.78 4.13 -25.05
CA GLU A 163 -9.41 3.93 -26.46
C GLU A 163 -8.65 2.63 -26.66
N THR A 164 -7.70 2.31 -25.78
CA THR A 164 -6.92 1.06 -25.86
C THR A 164 -7.82 -0.17 -25.71
N LYS A 165 -8.76 -0.18 -24.75
CA LYS A 165 -9.71 -1.30 -24.58
C LYS A 165 -10.78 -1.39 -25.68
N ALA A 166 -11.18 -0.26 -26.27
CA ALA A 166 -12.11 -0.24 -27.40
C ALA A 166 -11.45 -0.80 -28.67
N GLY A 167 -10.17 -0.47 -28.91
CA GLY A 167 -9.37 -1.02 -30.01
C GLY A 167 -9.19 -2.54 -29.91
N THR A 168 -8.88 -3.07 -28.72
CA THR A 168 -8.68 -4.52 -28.53
C THR A 168 -9.98 -5.34 -28.66
N ARG A 169 -11.14 -4.76 -28.32
CA ARG A 169 -12.44 -5.44 -28.49
C ARG A 169 -12.87 -5.55 -29.95
N HIS A 170 -12.48 -4.61 -30.82
CA HIS A 170 -12.82 -4.67 -32.23
C HIS A 170 -12.01 -5.75 -32.97
N THR A 171 -10.71 -5.90 -32.67
CA THR A 171 -9.87 -6.97 -33.24
C THR A 171 -10.26 -8.36 -32.74
N ALA A 172 -10.62 -8.52 -31.46
CA ALA A 172 -11.06 -9.82 -30.93
C ALA A 172 -12.40 -10.31 -31.52
N LYS A 173 -13.30 -9.39 -31.89
CA LYS A 173 -14.59 -9.72 -32.52
C LYS A 173 -14.45 -10.07 -34.00
N VAL A 174 -13.45 -9.52 -34.70
CA VAL A 174 -13.17 -9.88 -36.11
C VAL A 174 -12.54 -11.27 -36.22
N THR A 175 -11.62 -11.61 -35.31
CA THR A 175 -10.97 -12.94 -35.31
C THR A 175 -11.92 -14.08 -34.92
N SER A 176 -12.94 -13.82 -34.08
CA SER A 176 -13.92 -14.83 -33.66
C SER A 176 -15.09 -15.05 -34.64
N LEU A 177 -15.22 -14.23 -35.68
CA LEU A 177 -16.21 -14.43 -36.76
C LEU A 177 -15.65 -15.25 -37.95
N GLN A 178 -14.37 -15.62 -37.94
CA GLN A 178 -13.73 -16.44 -38.99
C GLN A 178 -13.51 -17.90 -38.60
N VAL A 179 -14.00 -18.35 -37.44
CA VAL A 179 -13.91 -19.77 -37.04
C VAL A 179 -15.32 -20.32 -36.83
N LYS A 180 -15.95 -20.80 -37.91
CA LYS A 180 -17.13 -21.67 -37.84
C LYS A 180 -16.69 -23.11 -38.12
N PRO A 181 -16.83 -24.05 -37.15
CA PRO A 181 -16.61 -25.48 -37.36
C PRO A 181 -17.85 -26.13 -38.01
N SER A 182 -17.67 -27.03 -38.98
CA SER A 182 -18.73 -27.95 -39.45
C SER A 182 -18.15 -29.26 -40.02
N GLU A 183 -18.20 -30.28 -39.16
CA GLU A 183 -18.52 -31.71 -39.32
C GLU A 183 -18.38 -32.47 -40.67
N THR A 184 -17.62 -33.58 -40.56
CA THR A 184 -17.88 -34.99 -40.98
C THR A 184 -17.99 -35.41 -42.46
N MET A 185 -16.96 -36.14 -42.91
CA MET A 185 -16.97 -37.56 -43.35
C MET A 185 -18.02 -38.07 -44.36
N ASN A 186 -17.56 -38.43 -45.58
CA ASN A 186 -17.82 -39.66 -46.36
C ASN A 186 -17.14 -39.52 -47.75
N GLU A 187 -16.16 -40.37 -48.08
CA GLU A 187 -16.32 -41.59 -48.91
C GLU A 187 -16.94 -41.30 -50.30
N ASP A 188 -16.11 -41.27 -51.35
CA ASP A 188 -16.10 -42.31 -52.42
C ASP A 188 -15.19 -41.95 -53.60
N ILE A 189 -14.25 -42.87 -53.87
CA ILE A 189 -13.91 -43.45 -55.19
C ILE A 189 -13.65 -42.48 -56.36
N ASN A 190 -12.37 -42.32 -56.73
CA ASN A 190 -11.99 -42.44 -58.12
C ASN A 190 -10.62 -43.11 -58.30
N SER A 191 -10.68 -44.30 -58.87
CA SER A 191 -9.60 -45.06 -59.49
C SER A 191 -8.83 -44.28 -60.57
N ASN A 192 -7.66 -44.81 -60.92
CA ASN A 192 -6.85 -44.53 -62.11
C ASN A 192 -5.85 -43.38 -62.01
N ASN A 193 -4.63 -43.70 -61.61
CA ASN A 193 -3.55 -44.02 -62.57
C ASN A 193 -2.25 -44.23 -61.80
N ASN A 194 -1.64 -45.41 -61.96
CA ASN A 194 -0.20 -45.71 -62.05
C ASN A 194 0.10 -47.09 -61.46
N GLU A 195 0.21 -48.06 -62.38
CA GLU A 195 1.02 -49.30 -62.35
C GLU A 195 0.72 -50.39 -61.32
#